data_AF-A0A183IBX4-F1
#
_entry.id   AF-A0A183IBX4-F1
#
_cell.length_a   1.000
_cell.length_b   1.000
_cell.length_c   1.000
_cell.angle_alpha   90.00
_cell.angle_beta   90.00
_cell.angle_gamma   90.00
#
_symmetry.space_group_name_H-M   'P 1'
#
loop_
_entity.id
_entity.type
_entity.pdbx_description
1 polymer ?
#
loop_
_entity_poly.entity_id
_entity_poly.type
_entity_poly.pdbx_seq_one_letter_code
_entity_poly.pdbx_strand_id
1 'polypeptide(L)'
;MSLAPYADCPPNSFLCHTGECLPTLLVHPCDGIGQCPDGSDELDCLTSMSYGTEGYQPPNSNVAVTTVFPTIAACIVLVISMLVGIKKCRQWEMDRVVEMRNLFLIRIASVLTF
;
A
#
# COMPACT_ATOMS: atom_id res chain seq x y z
N MET A 1 36.05 -38.98 -16.61
CA MET A 1 35.37 -39.28 -15.34
C MET A 1 35.56 -38.07 -14.43
N SER A 2 34.69 -37.08 -14.52
CA SER A 2 34.74 -35.88 -13.68
C SER A 2 33.89 -36.10 -12.44
N LEU A 3 34.56 -36.17 -11.29
CA LEU A 3 33.98 -36.20 -9.95
C LEU A 3 33.62 -34.77 -9.55
N ALA A 4 32.34 -34.50 -9.29
CA ALA A 4 31.90 -33.30 -8.56
C ALA A 4 31.01 -33.77 -7.40
N PRO A 5 31.43 -33.58 -6.14
CA PRO A 5 30.66 -33.91 -4.96
C PRO A 5 29.93 -32.64 -4.47
N TYR A 6 28.74 -32.35 -4.97
CA TYR A 6 27.81 -31.43 -4.33
C TYR A 6 26.41 -31.61 -4.91
N ALA A 7 25.39 -31.33 -4.10
CA ALA A 7 23.98 -31.59 -4.31
C ALA A 7 23.35 -30.75 -5.44
N ASP A 8 23.81 -30.93 -6.68
CA ASP A 8 23.20 -30.31 -7.85
C ASP A 8 22.29 -31.33 -8.52
N CYS A 9 20.99 -31.19 -8.26
CA CYS A 9 19.97 -31.94 -8.99
C CYS A 9 20.06 -31.66 -10.50
N PRO A 10 19.63 -32.59 -11.37
CA PRO A 10 19.62 -32.36 -12.81
C PRO A 10 18.83 -31.09 -13.18
N PRO A 11 19.13 -30.47 -14.33
CA PRO A 11 18.39 -29.28 -14.76
C PRO A 11 16.88 -29.59 -14.81
N ASN A 12 16.06 -28.68 -14.27
CA ASN A 12 14.61 -28.83 -14.09
C ASN A 12 14.19 -29.83 -13.00
N SER A 13 14.92 -29.87 -11.88
CA SER A 13 14.48 -30.56 -10.68
C SER A 13 14.76 -29.74 -9.42
N PHE A 14 13.96 -30.00 -8.40
CA PHE A 14 14.00 -29.39 -7.07
C PHE A 14 14.56 -30.40 -6.07
N LEU A 15 15.47 -29.93 -5.21
CA LEU A 15 16.05 -30.73 -4.15
C LEU A 15 15.19 -30.60 -2.90
N CYS A 16 14.49 -31.67 -2.51
CA CYS A 16 13.86 -31.75 -1.20
C CYS A 16 14.93 -31.76 -0.10
N HIS A 17 14.58 -31.32 1.10
CA HIS A 17 15.50 -31.31 2.25
C HIS A 17 15.95 -32.73 2.65
N THR A 18 15.17 -33.76 2.29
CA THR A 18 15.57 -35.17 2.39
C THR A 18 16.76 -35.55 1.51
N GLY A 19 17.13 -34.72 0.53
CA GLY A 19 18.19 -34.98 -0.44
C GLY A 19 17.68 -35.61 -1.74
N GLU A 20 16.37 -35.78 -1.91
CA GLU A 20 15.77 -36.29 -3.14
C GLU A 20 15.55 -35.18 -4.18
N CYS A 21 15.83 -35.49 -5.44
CA CYS A 21 15.59 -34.57 -6.56
C CYS A 21 14.27 -34.94 -7.25
N LEU A 22 13.26 -34.08 -7.11
CA LEU A 22 11.98 -34.23 -7.82
C LEU A 22 11.97 -33.35 -9.07
N PRO A 23 11.47 -33.83 -10.22
CA PRO A 23 11.36 -32.99 -11.41
C PRO A 23 10.40 -31.83 -11.15
N THR A 24 10.72 -30.62 -11.64
CA THR A 24 9.94 -29.38 -11.44
C THR A 24 8.49 -29.49 -11.95
N LEU A 25 8.15 -30.53 -12.73
CA LEU A 25 6.78 -30.83 -13.14
C LEU A 25 5.93 -31.48 -12.04
N LEU A 26 6.56 -32.09 -11.04
CA LEU A 26 5.91 -32.83 -9.95
C LEU A 26 5.95 -32.10 -8.61
N VAL A 27 6.81 -31.09 -8.49
CA VAL A 27 7.04 -30.33 -7.26
C VAL A 27 6.90 -28.85 -7.55
N HIS A 28 5.99 -28.20 -6.81
CA HIS A 28 5.69 -26.80 -6.90
C HIS A 28 5.92 -26.18 -5.53
N PRO A 29 7.06 -25.48 -5.32
CA PRO A 29 7.33 -24.88 -4.02
C PRO A 29 6.26 -23.85 -3.69
N CYS A 30 5.72 -23.92 -2.48
CA CYS A 30 4.79 -22.93 -1.92
C CYS A 30 3.43 -22.84 -2.63
N ASP A 31 2.87 -23.97 -3.09
CA ASP A 31 1.47 -24.04 -3.52
C ASP A 31 0.52 -24.52 -2.41
N GLY A 32 1.05 -24.83 -1.23
CA GLY A 32 0.29 -25.34 -0.10
C GLY A 32 0.01 -26.85 -0.17
N ILE A 33 0.64 -27.57 -1.10
CA ILE A 33 0.53 -29.02 -1.25
C ILE A 33 1.93 -29.62 -1.03
N GLY A 34 2.16 -30.34 0.06
CA GLY A 34 3.44 -31.02 0.27
C GLY A 34 3.69 -32.12 -0.76
N GLN A 35 4.53 -31.87 -1.76
CA GLN A 35 4.94 -32.86 -2.76
C GLN A 35 6.26 -33.53 -2.40
N CYS A 36 7.12 -32.87 -1.61
CA CYS A 36 8.24 -33.56 -0.99
C CYS A 36 7.72 -34.52 0.09
N PRO A 37 8.40 -35.67 0.30
CA PRO A 37 8.00 -36.64 1.33
C PRO A 37 8.06 -36.07 2.75
N ASP A 38 8.86 -35.03 2.97
CA ASP A 38 8.96 -34.28 4.23
C ASP A 38 8.23 -32.92 4.19
N GLY A 39 7.56 -32.60 3.07
CA GLY A 39 6.90 -31.32 2.84
C GLY A 39 7.86 -30.13 2.78
N SER A 40 9.16 -30.34 2.56
CA SER A 40 10.17 -29.27 2.52
C SER A 40 9.98 -28.24 1.43
N ASP A 41 9.25 -28.60 0.37
CA ASP A 41 8.73 -27.69 -0.64
C ASP A 41 7.83 -26.57 -0.08
N GLU A 42 7.30 -26.75 1.14
CA GLU A 42 6.41 -25.81 1.83
C GLU A 42 7.02 -25.18 3.10
N LEU A 43 8.23 -25.59 3.51
CA LEU A 43 8.83 -25.17 4.80
C LEU A 43 9.55 -23.81 4.74
N ASP A 44 10.05 -23.40 3.57
CA ASP A 44 10.86 -22.18 3.42
C ASP A 44 10.27 -21.17 2.42
N CYS A 45 8.94 -21.03 2.45
CA CYS A 45 8.23 -20.03 1.66
C CYS A 45 8.49 -18.60 2.10
N LEU A 46 9.07 -18.41 3.29
CA LEU A 46 9.38 -17.08 3.83
C LEU A 46 10.72 -16.55 3.30
N THR A 47 11.67 -17.41 2.94
CA THR A 47 12.96 -16.97 2.37
C THR A 47 12.85 -16.62 0.89
N SER A 48 11.91 -17.24 0.16
CA SER A 48 11.44 -16.71 -1.13
C SER A 48 10.58 -15.44 -1.00
N MET A 49 10.19 -15.08 0.24
CA MET A 49 9.54 -13.81 0.62
C MET A 49 10.49 -12.84 1.36
N SER A 50 11.82 -13.00 1.30
CA SER A 50 12.75 -12.00 1.85
C SER A 50 13.18 -10.93 0.83
N TYR A 51 12.58 -10.90 -0.36
CA TYR A 51 12.52 -9.71 -1.21
C TYR A 51 11.06 -9.33 -1.47
N GLY A 52 10.42 -8.80 -0.43
CA GLY A 52 9.17 -8.06 -0.60
C GLY A 52 8.18 -8.34 0.51
N THR A 53 8.05 -7.37 1.41
CA THR A 53 6.74 -6.92 1.90
C THR A 53 5.62 -7.23 0.89
N GLU A 54 4.49 -7.72 1.37
CA GLU A 54 3.23 -7.78 0.61
C GLU A 54 3.01 -6.48 -0.19
N GLY A 55 3.45 -6.53 -1.45
CA GLY A 55 3.59 -5.38 -2.30
C GLY A 55 3.31 -5.87 -3.69
N TYR A 56 2.16 -5.46 -4.23
CA TYR A 56 1.92 -5.50 -5.66
C TYR A 56 3.14 -4.92 -6.37
N GLN A 57 3.96 -5.78 -7.00
CA GLN A 57 5.13 -5.36 -7.75
C GLN A 57 4.65 -5.07 -9.18
N PRO A 58 4.44 -3.79 -9.56
CA PRO A 58 4.04 -3.48 -10.92
C PRO A 58 5.14 -3.97 -11.88
N PRO A 59 4.79 -4.42 -13.11
CA PRO A 59 5.74 -4.92 -14.11
C PRO A 59 6.81 -3.89 -14.54
N ASN A 60 6.70 -2.67 -14.02
CA ASN A 60 7.57 -1.55 -14.28
C ASN A 60 7.56 -0.56 -13.10
N SER A 61 8.73 -0.34 -12.49
CA SER A 61 8.94 0.54 -11.34
C SER A 61 8.61 2.01 -11.61
N ASN A 62 8.51 2.39 -12.89
CA ASN A 62 8.09 3.72 -13.29
C ASN A 62 6.58 3.95 -13.11
N VAL A 63 5.70 2.95 -13.14
CA VAL A 63 4.24 3.17 -13.01
C VAL A 63 3.83 3.68 -11.64
N ALA A 64 4.52 3.23 -10.59
CA ALA A 64 4.33 3.76 -9.24
C ALA A 64 4.60 5.27 -9.22
N VAL A 65 5.74 5.72 -9.75
CA VAL A 65 6.18 7.13 -9.76
C VAL A 65 5.51 8.02 -10.80
N THR A 66 5.13 7.49 -11.96
CA THR A 66 4.56 8.29 -13.06
C THR A 66 3.04 8.33 -13.06
N THR A 67 2.36 7.35 -12.46
CA THR A 67 0.90 7.23 -12.54
C THR A 67 0.27 7.21 -11.16
N VAL A 68 0.78 6.41 -10.23
CA VAL A 68 0.14 6.21 -8.92
C VAL A 68 0.35 7.42 -7.98
N PHE A 69 1.59 7.87 -7.77
CA PHE A 69 1.86 9.05 -6.95
C PHE A 69 1.16 10.35 -7.44
N PRO A 70 1.18 10.70 -8.73
CA PRO A 70 0.53 11.94 -9.19
C PRO A 70 -1.00 11.87 -9.12
N THR A 71 -1.62 10.70 -9.34
CA THR A 71 -3.07 10.56 -9.22
C THR A 71 -3.52 10.65 -7.77
N ILE A 72 -2.81 10.01 -6.84
CA ILE A 72 -3.08 10.12 -5.40
C ILE A 72 -2.94 11.58 -4.94
N ALA A 73 -1.88 12.26 -5.35
CA ALA A 73 -1.68 13.68 -5.02
C ALA A 73 -2.82 14.56 -5.55
N ALA A 74 -3.27 14.35 -6.79
CA ALA A 74 -4.39 15.10 -7.36
C ALA A 74 -5.70 14.85 -6.59
N CYS A 75 -6.01 13.59 -6.24
CA CYS A 75 -7.19 13.25 -5.43
C CYS A 75 -7.15 13.93 -4.05
N ILE A 76 -6.00 13.92 -3.38
CA ILE A 76 -5.83 14.59 -2.09
C ILE A 76 -6.05 16.11 -2.23
N VAL A 77 -5.49 16.74 -3.26
CA VAL A 77 -5.66 18.18 -3.51
C VAL A 77 -7.13 18.55 -3.75
N LEU A 78 -7.87 17.73 -4.51
CA LEU A 78 -9.30 17.94 -4.75
C LEU A 78 -10.13 17.81 -3.45
N VAL A 79 -9.84 16.79 -2.65
CA VAL A 79 -10.53 16.58 -1.36
C VAL A 79 -10.22 17.71 -0.37
N ILE A 80 -8.94 18.12 -0.26
CA ILE A 80 -8.55 19.25 0.61
C ILE A 80 -9.23 20.54 0.13
N SER A 81 -9.27 20.81 -1.17
CA SER A 81 -9.94 21.99 -1.72
C SER A 81 -11.44 21.99 -1.42
N MET A 82 -12.09 20.83 -1.47
CA MET A 82 -13.50 20.67 -1.10
C MET A 82 -13.72 20.89 0.41
N LEU A 83 -12.89 20.29 1.26
CA LEU A 83 -12.99 20.44 2.72
C LEU A 83 -12.70 21.86 3.19
N VAL A 84 -11.67 22.50 2.61
CA VAL A 84 -11.38 23.92 2.81
C VAL A 84 -12.53 24.76 2.27
N GLY A 85 -13.11 24.42 1.12
CA GLY A 85 -14.30 25.08 0.59
C GLY A 85 -15.50 25.01 1.54
N ILE A 86 -15.78 23.84 2.13
CA ILE A 86 -16.84 23.65 3.13
C ILE A 86 -16.55 24.47 4.39
N LYS A 87 -15.32 24.41 4.91
CA LYS A 87 -14.90 25.19 6.08
C LYS A 87 -14.93 26.69 5.80
N LYS A 88 -14.53 27.11 4.60
CA LYS A 88 -14.51 28.50 4.18
C LYS A 88 -15.93 29.01 4.00
N CYS A 89 -16.85 28.24 3.41
CA CYS A 89 -18.27 28.59 3.33
C CYS A 89 -18.88 28.79 4.72
N ARG A 90 -18.58 27.91 5.69
CA ARG A 90 -18.98 28.10 7.09
C ARG A 90 -18.30 29.30 7.76
N GLN A 91 -17.04 29.60 7.41
CA GLN A 91 -16.35 30.79 7.88
C GLN A 91 -17.02 32.06 7.36
N TRP A 92 -17.37 32.12 6.07
CA TRP A 92 -18.11 33.24 5.45
C TRP A 92 -19.49 33.46 6.10
N GLU A 93 -20.16 32.39 6.53
CA GLU A 93 -21.42 32.49 7.27
C GLU A 93 -21.22 33.06 8.68
N MET A 94 -20.17 32.62 9.39
CA MET A 94 -19.83 33.12 10.73
C MET A 94 -19.37 34.59 10.69
N ASP A 95 -18.60 34.98 9.68
CA ASP A 95 -18.14 36.37 9.50
C ASP A 95 -19.35 37.32 9.31
N ARG A 96 -20.36 36.92 8.52
CA ARG A 96 -21.62 37.68 8.37
C ARG A 96 -22.42 37.77 9.68
N VAL A 97 -22.51 36.69 10.46
CA VAL A 97 -23.23 36.70 11.75
C VAL A 97 -22.53 37.60 12.78
N VAL A 98 -21.19 37.57 12.81
CA VAL A 98 -20.40 38.45 13.70
C VAL A 98 -20.62 39.91 13.33
N GLU A 99 -20.58 40.27 12.04
CA GLU A 99 -20.80 41.63 11.58
C GLU A 99 -22.23 42.13 11.89
N MET A 100 -23.26 41.29 11.68
CA MET A 100 -24.65 41.60 12.05
C MET A 100 -24.81 41.80 13.56
N ARG A 101 -24.20 40.95 14.38
CA ARG A 101 -24.20 41.09 15.85
C ARG A 101 -23.46 42.35 16.29
N ASN A 102 -22.36 42.70 15.63
CA ASN A 102 -21.58 43.90 15.96
C ASN A 102 -22.39 45.18 15.64
N LEU A 103 -23.04 45.24 14.48
CA LEU A 103 -23.93 46.35 14.12
C LEU A 103 -25.13 46.47 15.06
N PHE A 104 -25.71 45.34 15.50
CA PHE A 104 -26.79 45.33 16.48
C PHE A 104 -26.35 45.84 17.85
N LEU A 105 -25.18 45.41 18.35
CA LEU A 105 -24.62 45.90 19.61
C LEU A 105 -24.30 47.39 19.54
N ILE A 106 -23.76 47.89 18.43
CA ILE A 106 -23.53 49.32 18.20
C ILE A 106 -24.85 50.09 18.25
N ARG A 107 -25.90 49.60 17.57
CA ARG A 107 -27.24 50.22 17.57
C ARG A 107 -27.86 50.26 18.97
N ILE A 108 -27.76 49.18 19.75
CA ILE A 108 -28.24 49.14 21.14
C ILE A 108 -27.46 50.11 22.02
N ALA A 109 -26.13 50.13 21.89
CA ALA A 109 -25.27 51.03 22.66
C ALA A 109 -25.62 52.49 22.40
N SER A 110 -25.91 52.88 21.15
CA SER A 110 -26.36 54.24 20.79
C SER A 110 -27.72 54.63 21.37
N VAL A 111 -28.64 53.68 21.56
CA VAL A 111 -29.96 53.94 22.19
C VAL A 111 -29.84 54.04 23.71
N LEU A 112 -28.90 53.33 24.33
CA LEU A 112 -28.62 53.39 25.77
C LEU A 112 -27.77 54.61 26.19
N THR A 113 -27.14 55.32 25.25
CA THR A 113 -26.36 56.54 25.50
C THR A 113 -27.13 57.84 25.25
N PHE A 114 -28.42 57.77 24.91
CA PHE A 114 -29.39 58.87 24.86
C PHE A 114 -30.46 58.69 25.93
#